data_AF-A0A2G6PG42-F1
#
_entry.id   AF-A0A2G6PG42-F1
#
_cell.length_a   1.000
_cell.length_b   1.000
_cell.length_c   1.000
_cell.angle_alpha   90.00
_cell.angle_beta   90.00
_cell.angle_gamma   90.00
#
_symmetry.space_group_name_H-M   'P 1'
#
loop_
_entity.id
_entity.type
_entity.pdbx_description
1 polymer ?
#
loop_
_entity_poly.entity_id
_entity_poly.type
_entity_poly.pdbx_seq_one_letter_code
_entity_poly.pdbx_strand_id
1 'polypeptide(L)'
;MSSTTDCTANAIARSRCIIEAILNDLSETYKPVGGGGISKIKQDATWVYTVSISQEERMDLITYTVEMSPKGEVIIKDRKADTESYGR
;
A
#
# COMPACT_ATOMS: atom_id res chain seq x y z
N MET A 1 18.60 -8.16 -9.58
CA MET A 1 18.33 -9.51 -9.05
C MET A 1 16.83 -9.60 -8.77
N SER A 2 16.06 -10.27 -9.63
CA SER A 2 14.66 -10.58 -9.32
C SER A 2 14.65 -11.95 -8.66
N SER A 3 14.72 -12.00 -7.33
CA SER A 3 14.42 -13.23 -6.60
C SER A 3 12.93 -13.48 -6.78
N THR A 4 12.53 -14.60 -7.39
CA THR A 4 11.15 -15.10 -7.35
C THR A 4 10.76 -15.27 -5.90
N THR A 5 10.13 -14.24 -5.34
CA THR A 5 9.80 -14.21 -3.92
C THR A 5 8.54 -15.01 -3.75
N ASP A 6 8.62 -16.15 -3.07
CA ASP A 6 7.44 -16.91 -2.73
C ASP A 6 6.64 -16.12 -1.68
N CYS A 7 5.59 -15.45 -2.16
CA CYS A 7 4.70 -14.61 -1.34
C CYS A 7 3.91 -15.42 -0.30
N THR A 8 3.89 -16.76 -0.41
CA THR A 8 3.18 -17.64 0.51
C THR A 8 4.06 -18.18 1.63
N ALA A 9 5.38 -18.02 1.53
CA ALA A 9 6.35 -18.66 2.42
C ALA A 9 6.19 -18.28 3.91
N ASN A 10 5.96 -17.00 4.21
CA ASN A 10 5.73 -16.52 5.57
C ASN A 10 5.09 -15.11 5.56
N ALA A 11 4.75 -14.59 6.74
CA ALA A 11 4.08 -13.29 6.89
C ALA A 11 4.89 -12.10 6.34
N ILE A 12 6.23 -12.16 6.40
CA ILE A 12 7.09 -11.10 5.88
C ILE A 12 7.16 -11.15 4.35
N ALA A 13 7.31 -12.35 3.77
CA ALA A 13 7.26 -12.54 2.33
C ALA A 13 5.90 -12.10 1.75
N ARG A 14 4.81 -12.45 2.43
CA ARG A 14 3.45 -12.00 2.10
C ARG A 14 3.34 -10.49 2.13
N SER A 15 3.78 -9.86 3.22
CA SER A 15 3.72 -8.40 3.39
C SER A 15 4.52 -7.70 2.31
N ARG A 16 5.71 -8.21 1.97
CA ARG A 16 6.54 -7.69 0.89
C ARG A 16 5.78 -7.68 -0.44
N CYS A 17 5.19 -8.81 -0.85
CA CYS A 17 4.46 -8.88 -2.11
C CYS A 17 3.23 -7.97 -2.14
N ILE A 18 2.51 -7.85 -1.01
CA ILE A 18 1.37 -6.93 -0.91
C ILE A 18 1.84 -5.48 -1.04
N ILE A 19 2.93 -5.11 -0.36
CA ILE A 19 3.51 -3.76 -0.44
C ILE A 19 3.97 -3.47 -1.87
N GLU A 20 4.66 -4.40 -2.54
CA GLU A 20 5.07 -4.26 -3.93
C GLU A 20 3.86 -4.04 -4.87
N ALA A 21 2.78 -4.80 -4.69
CA ALA A 21 1.55 -4.63 -5.47
C ALA A 21 0.89 -3.26 -5.23
N ILE A 22 0.85 -2.80 -3.98
CA ILE A 22 0.35 -1.47 -3.61
C ILE A 22 1.21 -0.37 -4.23
N LEU A 23 2.54 -0.49 -4.18
CA LEU A 23 3.45 0.50 -4.76
C LEU A 23 3.30 0.58 -6.28
N ASN A 24 3.10 -0.57 -6.95
CA ASN A 24 2.82 -0.61 -8.39
C ASN A 24 1.49 0.10 -8.71
N ASP A 25 0.40 -0.21 -8.01
CA ASP A 25 -0.89 0.47 -8.20
C ASP A 25 -0.79 1.98 -7.94
N LEU A 26 -0.08 2.41 -6.89
CA LEU A 26 0.13 3.82 -6.60
C LEU A 26 0.92 4.54 -7.70
N SER A 27 1.95 3.89 -8.26
CA SER A 27 2.73 4.47 -9.36
C SER A 27 1.87 4.77 -10.60
N GLU A 28 0.80 4.00 -10.79
CA GLU A 28 -0.14 4.17 -11.90
C GLU A 28 -1.29 5.12 -11.56
N THR A 29 -1.74 5.16 -10.31
CA THR A 29 -3.04 5.78 -9.95
C THR A 29 -2.92 7.03 -9.09
N TYR A 30 -1.86 7.19 -8.30
CA TYR A 30 -1.65 8.38 -7.50
C TYR A 30 -0.98 9.48 -8.33
N LYS A 31 -1.77 10.48 -8.74
CA LYS A 31 -1.34 11.58 -9.61
C LYS A 31 -0.99 12.93 -8.94
N PRO A 32 -1.31 13.23 -7.67
CA PRO A 32 -0.90 14.49 -7.06
C PRO A 32 0.62 14.74 -7.15
N VAL A 33 1.00 15.96 -7.52
CA VAL A 33 2.39 16.39 -7.78
C VAL A 33 2.95 17.32 -6.68
N GLY A 34 2.71 16.98 -5.41
CA GLY A 34 3.32 17.70 -4.29
C GLY A 34 4.73 17.22 -3.95
N GLY A 35 5.42 17.93 -3.06
CA GLY A 35 6.81 17.63 -2.67
C GLY A 35 6.97 16.50 -1.65
N GLY A 36 5.87 15.95 -1.14
CA GLY A 36 5.92 14.87 -0.16
C GLY A 36 6.00 13.47 -0.80
N GLY A 37 5.92 12.44 0.04
CA GLY A 37 6.08 11.04 -0.38
C GLY A 37 5.49 10.07 0.63
N ILE A 38 5.63 8.77 0.37
CA ILE A 38 5.15 7.73 1.29
C ILE A 38 5.90 7.85 2.62
N SER A 39 5.17 8.20 3.68
CA SER A 39 5.71 8.33 5.03
C SER A 39 5.45 7.09 5.88
N LYS A 40 4.43 6.30 5.55
CA LYS A 40 4.08 5.08 6.27
C LYS A 40 3.34 4.09 5.38
N ILE A 41 3.62 2.80 5.58
CA ILE A 41 2.78 1.70 5.12
C ILE A 41 2.49 0.83 6.34
N LYS A 42 1.22 0.66 6.68
CA LYS A 42 0.80 -0.06 7.89
C LYS A 42 -0.18 -1.16 7.51
N GLN A 43 0.05 -2.36 8.05
CA GLN A 43 -0.97 -3.41 8.06
C GLN A 43 -1.94 -3.14 9.22
N ASP A 44 -3.20 -2.83 8.90
CA ASP A 44 -4.26 -2.61 9.89
C ASP A 44 -4.97 -3.91 10.26
N ALA A 45 -5.09 -4.83 9.30
CA ALA A 45 -5.57 -6.20 9.49
C ALA A 45 -4.87 -7.14 8.49
N THR A 46 -5.11 -8.45 8.57
CA THR A 46 -4.43 -9.45 7.73
C THR A 46 -4.40 -9.10 6.24
N TRP A 47 -5.49 -8.50 5.73
CA TRP A 47 -5.70 -8.18 4.33
C TRP A 47 -5.98 -6.69 4.08
N VAL A 48 -5.69 -5.84 5.06
CA VAL A 48 -5.98 -4.41 5.00
C VAL A 48 -4.71 -3.63 5.31
N TYR A 49 -4.32 -2.75 4.39
CA TYR A 49 -3.14 -1.91 4.51
C TYR A 49 -3.50 -0.45 4.27
N THR A 50 -2.99 0.45 5.10
CA THR A 50 -3.09 1.88 4.86
C THR A 50 -1.73 2.44 4.49
N VAL A 51 -1.69 3.16 3.36
CA VAL A 51 -0.54 3.96 2.93
C VAL A 51 -0.80 5.42 3.29
N SER A 52 0.19 6.03 3.94
CA SER A 52 0.20 7.45 4.25
C SER A 52 1.18 8.15 3.32
N ILE A 53 0.71 9.17 2.61
CA ILE A 53 1.51 9.99 1.71
C ILE A 53 1.47 11.41 2.27
N SER A 54 2.61 11.90 2.71
CA SER A 54 2.72 13.28 3.20
C SER A 54 2.53 14.25 2.04
N GLN A 55 1.82 15.34 2.29
CA GLN A 55 1.65 16.48 1.39
C GLN A 55 1.88 17.78 2.19
N GLU A 56 1.93 18.91 1.51
CA GLU A 56 1.92 20.20 2.22
C GLU A 56 0.61 20.32 3.01
N GLU A 57 0.70 20.61 4.31
CA GLU A 57 -0.42 20.82 5.25
C GLU A 57 -1.35 19.62 5.53
N ARG A 58 -1.17 18.49 4.84
CA ARG A 58 -2.02 17.30 5.02
C ARG A 58 -1.31 15.97 4.75
N MET A 59 -1.97 14.89 5.11
CA MET A 59 -1.61 13.52 4.81
C MET A 59 -2.73 12.88 4.01
N ASP A 60 -2.40 12.41 2.82
CA ASP A 60 -3.31 11.59 2.03
C ASP A 60 -3.21 10.15 2.58
N LEU A 61 -4.36 9.54 2.84
CA LEU A 61 -4.47 8.18 3.36
C LEU A 61 -5.16 7.31 2.31
N ILE A 62 -4.56 6.17 1.98
CA ILE A 62 -5.15 5.22 1.04
C ILE A 62 -5.18 3.85 1.70
N THR A 63 -6.39 3.40 2.04
CA THR A 63 -6.62 2.07 2.62
C THR A 63 -6.94 1.08 1.51
N TYR A 64 -6.09 0.07 1.38
CA TYR A 64 -6.21 -1.05 0.47
C TYR A 64 -6.82 -2.25 1.17
N THR A 65 -7.82 -2.86 0.53
CA THR A 65 -8.24 -4.23 0.84
C THR A 65 -7.72 -5.15 -0.25
N VAL A 66 -6.97 -6.18 0.13
CA VAL A 66 -6.32 -7.10 -0.81
C VAL A 66 -6.70 -8.55 -0.53
N GLU A 67 -6.53 -9.40 -1.52
CA GLU A 67 -6.55 -10.85 -1.36
C GLU A 67 -5.25 -11.43 -1.92
N MET A 68 -4.93 -12.66 -1.51
CA MET A 68 -3.81 -13.40 -2.08
C MET A 68 -4.30 -14.75 -2.59
N SER A 69 -3.97 -15.05 -3.85
CA SER A 69 -4.25 -16.35 -4.42
C SER A 69 -3.35 -17.42 -3.79
N PRO A 70 -3.72 -18.72 -3.87
CA PRO A 70 -2.85 -19.81 -3.42
C PRO A 70 -1.48 -19.85 -4.10
N LYS A 71 -1.32 -19.15 -5.23
CA LYS A 71 -0.05 -19.04 -5.96
C LYS A 71 0.78 -17.82 -5.54
N GLY A 72 0.33 -17.07 -4.54
CA GLY A 72 1.02 -15.87 -4.04
C GLY A 72 0.73 -14.59 -4.82
N GLU A 73 -0.21 -14.63 -5.78
CA GLU A 73 -0.61 -13.44 -6.54
C GLU A 73 -1.47 -12.53 -5.66
N VAL A 74 -1.12 -11.24 -5.60
CA VAL A 74 -1.87 -10.23 -4.84
C VAL A 74 -2.93 -9.60 -5.73
N ILE A 75 -4.16 -9.56 -5.24
CA ILE A 75 -5.31 -8.97 -5.93
C ILE A 75 -5.80 -7.80 -5.08
N ILE A 76 -5.79 -6.59 -5.63
CA ILE A 76 -6.40 -5.42 -4.99
C ILE A 76 -7.91 -5.49 -5.21
N LYS A 77 -8.67 -5.58 -4.12
CA LYS A 77 -10.14 -5.71 -4.15
C LYS A 77 -10.83 -4.36 -4.08
N ASP A 78 -10.30 -3.48 -3.25
CA ASP A 78 -10.84 -2.14 -3.03
C ASP A 78 -9.73 -1.17 -2.60
N ARG A 79 -9.97 0.12 -2.86
CA ARG A 79 -9.16 1.23 -2.37
C ARG A 79 -10.05 2.37 -1.90
N LYS A 80 -9.80 2.84 -0.69
CA LYS A 80 -10.50 3.97 -0.10
C LYS A 80 -9.52 5.10 0.18
N ALA A 81 -9.76 6.25 -0.43
CA ALA A 81 -9.00 7.47 -0.16
C ALA A 81 -9.63 8.26 0.98
N ASP A 82 -8.78 8.85 1.81
CA ASP A 82 -9.12 9.80 2.86
C ASP A 82 -8.00 10.84 3.01
N THR A 83 -8.22 11.87 3.83
CA THR A 83 -7.25 12.94 4.05
C THR A 83 -7.29 13.44 5.49
N GLU A 84 -6.12 13.57 6.09
CA GLU A 84 -5.93 14.12 7.43
C GLU A 84 -5.10 15.41 7.37
N SER A 85 -5.61 16.52 7.89
CA SER A 85 -4.84 17.77 7.97
C SER A 85 -3.90 17.77 9.18
N TYR A 86 -2.68 18.32 9.04
CA TYR A 86 -1.72 18.40 10.15
C TYR A 86 -2.14 19.37 11.27
N GLY A 87 -3.16 20.20 11.04
CA GLY A 87 -3.59 21.28 11.94
C GLY A 87 -4.68 20.92 12.97
N ARG A 88 -4.72 19.70 13.49
CA ARG A 88 -5.60 19.34 14.62
C ARG A 88 -4.83 18.88 15.84
#